data_AF-A0A8X6HAH8-F1
#
_entry.id   AF-A0A8X6HAH8-F1
#
_cell.length_a   1.000
_cell.length_b   1.000
_cell.length_c   1.000
_cell.angle_alpha   90.00
_cell.angle_beta   90.00
_cell.angle_gamma   90.00
#
_symmetry.space_group_name_H-M   'P 1'
#
loop_
_entity.id
_entity.type
_entity.pdbx_description
1 polymer ?
#
loop_
_entity_poly.entity_id
_entity_poly.type
_entity_poly.pdbx_seq_one_letter_code
_entity_poly.pdbx_strand_id
1 'polypeptide(L)'
;MSQKEFVVLLEKYVWTPFSSHLSHKSLLCGEYDQSQHFLNNIRRYNSAFQMTSFGVKEVHEGNYMPTFKIQGQLYHLIGSLLPVDNARESFLQIYFISDYVLQRDARLQCFPNLNPMLVESLQSMLIEINCYIRDFKTALQYFSPNSNENDYKIVINADR
;
A
#
# COMPACT_ATOMS: atom_id res chain seq x y z
N MET A 1 18.36 -9.40 -2.89
CA MET A 1 17.82 -8.18 -2.23
C MET A 1 16.71 -8.67 -1.33
N SER A 2 16.91 -8.65 0.00
CA SER A 2 15.91 -9.15 0.94
C SER A 2 14.80 -8.10 1.09
N GLN A 3 13.61 -8.38 0.54
CA GLN A 3 12.40 -7.62 0.86
C GLN A 3 12.05 -7.93 2.33
N LYS A 4 12.19 -6.94 3.21
CA LYS A 4 11.70 -7.02 4.59
C LYS A 4 10.56 -6.02 4.76
N GLU A 5 9.37 -6.56 5.02
CA GLU A 5 8.10 -5.83 5.05
C GLU A 5 7.92 -5.12 6.41
N PHE A 6 7.98 -3.79 6.42
CA PHE A 6 7.42 -2.98 7.51
C PHE A 6 6.43 -2.01 6.88
N VAL A 7 5.14 -2.21 7.15
CA VAL A 7 4.09 -1.44 6.51
C VAL A 7 3.85 -0.14 7.27
N VAL A 8 4.25 0.99 6.68
CA VAL A 8 4.05 2.35 7.23
C VAL A 8 2.70 2.95 6.81
N LEU A 9 1.89 2.26 6.01
CA LEU A 9 0.67 2.84 5.47
C LEU A 9 -0.48 3.02 6.46
N LEU A 10 -0.45 2.36 7.62
CA LEU A 10 -1.35 2.71 8.72
C LEU A 10 -0.72 3.70 9.70
N GLU A 11 0.60 3.76 9.85
CA GLU A 11 1.18 4.62 10.90
C GLU A 11 1.25 6.10 10.53
N LYS A 12 1.32 6.49 9.25
CA LYS A 12 1.43 7.92 8.92
C LYS A 12 0.08 8.62 8.68
N TYR A 13 -0.96 7.87 8.29
CA TYR A 13 -2.28 8.43 7.95
C TYR A 13 -3.39 8.18 8.98
N VAL A 14 -3.15 7.34 9.99
CA VAL A 14 -4.14 7.11 11.08
C VAL A 14 -4.06 8.19 12.18
N TRP A 15 -3.00 9.01 12.22
CA TRP A 15 -2.78 9.99 13.30
C TRP A 15 -3.09 11.45 12.97
N THR A 16 -3.62 11.78 11.79
CA THR A 16 -4.13 13.13 11.52
C THR A 16 -5.58 13.26 12.02
N PRO A 17 -5.89 14.14 12.97
CA PRO A 17 -7.20 14.22 13.60
C PRO A 17 -8.18 15.04 12.75
N PHE A 18 -8.44 14.67 11.50
CA PHE A 18 -9.54 15.26 10.71
C PHE A 18 -10.06 14.27 9.67
N SER A 19 -10.95 13.37 10.10
CA SER A 19 -12.04 12.83 9.27
C SER A 19 -13.06 12.19 10.20
N SER A 20 -14.23 12.79 10.27
CA SER A 20 -15.38 12.40 11.11
C SER A 20 -16.13 11.19 10.57
N HIS A 21 -15.44 10.18 10.03
CA HIS A 21 -16.07 8.90 9.70
C HIS A 21 -15.93 7.93 10.88
N LEU A 22 -16.99 7.92 11.70
CA LEU A 22 -17.14 7.22 12.98
C LEU A 22 -17.03 5.67 12.95
N SER A 23 -16.52 5.03 11.89
CA SER A 23 -16.46 3.55 11.79
C SER A 23 -15.06 2.94 11.99
N HIS A 24 -13.98 3.73 12.07
CA HIS A 24 -12.61 3.17 12.03
C HIS A 24 -11.93 3.04 13.38
N LYS A 25 -12.27 3.91 14.35
CA LYS A 25 -11.83 3.70 15.74
C LYS A 25 -12.33 2.35 16.27
N SER A 26 -13.53 1.92 15.87
CA SER A 26 -14.12 0.67 16.35
C SER A 26 -13.33 -0.57 15.88
N LEU A 27 -12.78 -0.58 14.66
CA LEU A 27 -11.94 -1.68 14.14
C LEU A 27 -10.64 -1.87 14.93
N LEU A 28 -10.02 -0.77 15.35
CA LEU A 28 -8.76 -0.79 16.12
C LEU A 28 -9.00 -0.98 17.61
N CYS A 29 -10.16 -0.54 18.12
CA CYS A 29 -10.52 -0.63 19.54
C CYS A 29 -11.26 -1.93 19.91
N GLY A 30 -11.55 -2.82 18.94
CA GLY A 30 -12.23 -4.09 19.24
C GLY A 30 -13.75 -3.98 19.33
N GLU A 31 -14.33 -2.85 18.94
CA GLU A 31 -15.76 -2.52 19.12
C GLU A 31 -16.63 -2.97 17.94
N TYR A 32 -16.03 -3.57 16.91
CA TYR A 32 -16.71 -4.11 15.73
C TYR A 32 -16.52 -5.63 15.63
N ASP A 33 -17.52 -6.37 15.14
CA ASP A 33 -17.49 -7.85 15.08
C ASP A 33 -16.27 -8.41 14.32
N GLN A 34 -15.76 -7.65 13.35
CA GLN A 34 -14.61 -8.04 12.55
C GLN A 34 -13.26 -7.56 13.11
N SER A 35 -13.25 -6.84 14.23
CA SER A 35 -12.03 -6.27 14.83
C SER A 35 -11.05 -7.35 15.26
N GLN A 36 -11.54 -8.44 15.87
CA GLN A 36 -10.69 -9.56 16.27
C GLN A 36 -9.99 -10.19 15.05
N HIS A 37 -10.74 -10.42 13.98
CA HIS A 37 -10.17 -10.92 12.72
C HIS A 37 -9.13 -9.94 12.16
N PHE A 38 -9.45 -8.64 12.15
CA PHE A 38 -8.55 -7.59 11.67
C PHE A 38 -7.26 -7.53 12.48
N LEU A 39 -7.34 -7.43 13.81
CA LEU A 39 -6.19 -7.33 14.70
C LEU A 39 -5.28 -8.57 14.63
N ASN A 40 -5.87 -9.77 14.61
CA ASN A 40 -5.12 -11.02 14.46
C ASN A 40 -4.40 -11.13 13.12
N ASN A 41 -4.88 -10.43 12.08
CA ASN A 41 -4.32 -10.45 10.72
C ASN A 41 -3.77 -9.09 10.28
N ILE A 42 -3.50 -8.15 11.19
CA ILE A 42 -3.23 -6.75 10.86
C ILE A 42 -2.05 -6.60 9.90
N ARG A 43 -1.00 -7.41 10.07
CA ARG A 43 0.16 -7.41 9.17
C ARG A 43 -0.21 -7.79 7.73
N ARG A 44 -1.14 -8.73 7.56
CA ARG A 44 -1.58 -9.18 6.24
C ARG A 44 -2.48 -8.14 5.56
N TYR A 45 -3.37 -7.49 6.33
CA TYR A 45 -4.12 -6.34 5.83
C TYR A 45 -3.19 -5.22 5.39
N ASN A 46 -2.22 -4.90 6.23
CA ASN A 46 -1.18 -3.93 5.94
C ASN A 46 -0.43 -4.26 4.63
N SER A 47 0.06 -5.49 4.46
CA SER A 47 0.74 -5.91 3.23
C SER A 47 -0.18 -5.88 2.01
N ALA A 48 -1.48 -6.18 2.16
CA ALA A 48 -2.45 -6.13 1.07
C ALA A 48 -2.76 -4.70 0.58
N PHE A 49 -2.59 -3.70 1.44
CA PHE A 49 -2.81 -2.29 1.11
C PHE A 49 -1.51 -1.49 0.99
N GLN A 50 -0.36 -2.15 0.92
CA GLN A 50 0.91 -1.46 0.79
C GLN A 50 1.11 -0.87 -0.63
N MET A 51 1.39 0.42 -0.72
CA MET A 51 1.72 1.15 -1.95
C MET A 51 3.23 1.23 -2.17
N THR A 52 4.01 1.25 -1.09
CA THR A 52 5.46 1.45 -1.13
C THR A 52 6.18 0.28 -0.50
N SER A 53 7.31 -0.10 -1.07
CA SER A 53 8.31 -0.92 -0.39
C SER A 53 9.38 -0.01 0.24
N PHE A 54 10.40 -0.60 0.85
CA PHE A 54 11.51 0.15 1.46
C PHE A 54 12.83 -0.21 0.84
N GLY A 55 13.61 0.81 0.54
CA GLY A 55 15.02 0.72 0.19
C GLY A 55 15.84 0.99 1.44
N VAL A 56 16.61 -0.01 1.87
CA VAL A 56 17.50 0.10 3.02
C VAL A 56 18.85 -0.52 2.68
N LYS A 57 19.91 0.04 3.25
CA LYS A 57 21.22 -0.63 3.28
C LYS A 57 21.26 -1.54 4.50
N GLU A 58 20.93 -2.81 4.29
CA GLU A 58 21.02 -3.81 5.34
C GLU A 58 22.48 -4.10 5.69
N VAL A 59 22.77 -4.16 6.99
CA VAL A 59 24.07 -4.55 7.54
C VAL A 59 23.97 -6.02 7.93
N HIS A 60 24.82 -6.85 7.32
CA HIS A 60 24.96 -8.25 7.67
C HIS A 60 26.22 -8.39 8.53
N GLU A 61 26.04 -8.52 9.84
CA GLU A 61 27.10 -8.91 10.76
C GLU A 61 27.07 -10.44 10.85
N GLY A 62 28.23 -11.10 10.72
CA GLY A 62 28.31 -12.57 10.86
C GLY A 62 27.85 -13.04 12.26
N ASN A 63 27.56 -14.34 12.38
CA ASN A 63 26.82 -14.97 13.50
C ASN A 63 25.33 -14.60 13.55
N TYR A 64 24.58 -15.42 14.28
CA TYR A 64 23.13 -15.31 14.47
C TYR A 64 22.69 -13.86 14.78
N MET A 65 21.95 -13.25 13.85
CA MET A 65 21.33 -11.94 14.01
C MET A 65 19.81 -12.10 14.12
N PRO A 66 19.23 -12.02 15.33
CA PRO A 66 17.77 -12.11 15.50
C PRO A 66 17.03 -10.85 15.01
N THR A 67 17.76 -9.77 14.74
CA THR A 67 17.25 -8.50 14.22
C THR A 67 17.96 -8.12 12.92
N PHE A 68 17.31 -7.33 12.08
CA PHE A 68 17.97 -6.74 10.91
C PHE A 68 18.48 -5.35 11.28
N LYS A 69 19.66 -4.98 10.78
CA LYS A 69 20.30 -3.71 11.06
C LYS A 69 20.37 -2.90 9.78
N ILE A 70 20.02 -1.61 9.86
CA ILE A 70 20.07 -0.68 8.73
C ILE A 70 21.24 0.29 8.94
N GLN A 71 22.01 0.56 7.89
CA GLN A 71 22.99 1.64 7.88
C GLN A 71 22.49 2.80 7.01
N GLY A 72 22.51 4.01 7.56
CA GLY A 72 22.10 5.20 6.83
C GLY A 72 20.59 5.42 6.86
N GLN A 73 20.04 5.91 5.75
CA GLN A 73 18.63 6.32 5.66
C GLN A 73 17.75 5.21 5.10
N LEU A 74 16.49 5.20 5.53
CA LEU A 74 15.42 4.38 4.98
C LEU A 74 14.66 5.22 3.95
N TYR A 75 14.47 4.66 2.75
CA TYR A 75 13.74 5.29 1.66
C TYR A 75 12.45 4.52 1.37
N HIS A 76 11.37 5.22 1.08
CA HIS A 76 10.17 4.62 0.51
C HIS A 76 10.36 4.47 -0.99
N LEU A 77 10.20 3.25 -1.49
CA LEU A 77 10.30 2.93 -2.91
C LEU A 77 8.89 2.72 -3.48
N ILE A 78 8.55 3.50 -4.48
CA ILE A 78 7.37 3.30 -5.32
C ILE A 78 7.86 2.62 -6.59
N GLY A 79 7.31 1.44 -6.89
CA GLY A 79 7.61 0.72 -8.13
C GLY A 79 6.99 1.38 -9.36
N SER A 80 7.06 0.70 -10.50
CA SER A 80 6.35 1.15 -11.71
C SER A 80 4.86 1.33 -11.43
N LEU A 81 4.28 2.43 -11.93
CA LEU A 81 2.84 2.67 -11.81
C LEU A 81 2.02 1.80 -12.78
N LEU A 82 2.65 1.35 -13.86
CA LEU A 82 2.06 0.42 -14.81
C LEU A 82 2.69 -0.97 -14.64
N PRO A 83 1.90 -2.04 -14.81
CA PRO A 83 2.46 -3.38 -14.87
C PRO A 83 3.44 -3.48 -16.04
N VAL A 84 4.52 -4.24 -15.85
CA VAL A 84 5.38 -4.66 -16.96
C VAL A 84 4.59 -5.61 -17.85
N ASP A 85 4.86 -5.65 -19.15
CA ASP A 85 4.13 -6.48 -20.11
C ASP A 85 3.90 -7.91 -19.59
N ASN A 86 2.63 -8.33 -19.58
CA ASN A 86 2.15 -9.63 -19.11
C ASN A 86 2.34 -9.92 -17.60
N ALA A 87 2.80 -8.95 -16.81
CA ALA A 87 2.84 -9.06 -15.36
C ALA A 87 1.50 -8.66 -14.75
N ARG A 88 1.14 -9.31 -13.64
CA ARG A 88 -0.01 -8.92 -12.84
C ARG A 88 0.28 -7.66 -12.03
N GLU A 89 -0.75 -6.87 -11.81
CA GLU A 89 -0.71 -5.71 -10.93
C GLU A 89 -0.31 -6.11 -9.50
N SER A 90 0.62 -5.34 -8.94
CA SER A 90 1.10 -5.52 -7.56
C SER A 90 1.23 -4.18 -6.85
N PHE A 91 1.15 -4.21 -5.51
CA PHE A 91 1.31 -3.03 -4.67
C PHE A 91 0.37 -1.88 -5.08
N LEU A 92 0.95 -0.72 -5.39
CA LEU A 92 0.24 0.48 -5.82
C LEU A 92 -0.58 0.26 -7.11
N GLN A 93 -0.14 -0.60 -8.02
CA GLN A 93 -0.81 -0.83 -9.31
C GLN A 93 -2.23 -1.38 -9.12
N ILE A 94 -2.47 -2.13 -8.05
CA ILE A 94 -3.79 -2.69 -7.74
C ILE A 94 -4.83 -1.56 -7.59
N TYR A 95 -4.45 -0.39 -7.08
CA TYR A 95 -5.38 0.74 -6.95
C TYR A 95 -5.85 1.32 -8.29
N PHE A 96 -5.15 1.01 -9.39
CA PHE A 96 -5.40 1.56 -10.72
C PHE A 96 -6.23 0.65 -11.62
N ILE A 97 -6.52 -0.59 -11.20
CA ILE A 97 -7.48 -1.44 -11.87
C ILE A 97 -8.85 -0.75 -11.84
N SER A 98 -9.52 -0.61 -12.99
CA SER A 98 -10.75 0.18 -13.07
C SER A 98 -11.92 -0.44 -12.28
N ASP A 99 -11.95 -1.76 -12.16
CA ASP A 99 -12.99 -2.50 -11.47
C ASP A 99 -12.61 -2.77 -10.00
N TYR A 100 -13.41 -2.26 -9.05
CA TYR A 100 -13.21 -2.41 -7.61
C TYR A 100 -13.30 -3.86 -7.11
N VAL A 101 -14.09 -4.71 -7.77
CA VAL A 101 -14.21 -6.14 -7.47
C VAL A 101 -12.90 -6.84 -7.87
N LEU A 102 -12.36 -6.52 -9.04
CA LEU A 102 -11.06 -7.05 -9.48
C LEU A 102 -9.92 -6.58 -8.57
N GLN A 103 -9.96 -5.36 -8.06
CA GLN A 103 -8.99 -4.88 -7.07
C GLN A 103 -9.02 -5.70 -5.78
N ARG A 104 -10.22 -5.98 -5.27
CA ARG A 104 -10.43 -6.81 -4.08
C ARG A 104 -9.90 -8.22 -4.34
N ASP A 105 -10.27 -8.82 -5.45
CA ASP A 105 -9.89 -10.19 -5.80
C ASP A 105 -8.38 -10.32 -6.01
N ALA A 106 -7.73 -9.30 -6.57
CA ALA A 106 -6.28 -9.24 -6.67
C ALA A 106 -5.60 -9.31 -5.29
N ARG A 107 -6.11 -8.56 -4.31
CA ARG A 107 -5.60 -8.61 -2.93
C ARG A 107 -5.87 -9.95 -2.27
N LEU A 108 -7.07 -10.51 -2.42
CA LEU A 108 -7.45 -11.79 -1.82
C LEU A 108 -6.67 -12.96 -2.41
N GLN A 109 -6.26 -12.89 -3.68
CA GLN A 109 -5.43 -13.92 -4.27
C GLN A 109 -3.98 -13.91 -3.72
N CYS A 110 -3.43 -12.72 -3.45
CA CYS A 110 -2.10 -12.59 -2.82
C CYS A 110 -2.13 -12.89 -1.32
N PHE A 111 -3.23 -12.55 -0.65
CA PHE A 111 -3.40 -12.71 0.79
C PHE A 111 -4.68 -13.52 1.08
N PRO A 112 -4.67 -14.84 0.82
CA PRO A 112 -5.82 -15.69 1.11
C PRO A 112 -6.09 -15.68 2.61
N ASN A 113 -7.36 -15.72 3.06
CA ASN A 113 -7.79 -15.60 4.47
C ASN A 113 -7.93 -14.17 5.01
N LEU A 114 -7.91 -13.14 4.18
CA LEU A 114 -8.45 -11.84 4.58
C LEU A 114 -9.98 -11.86 4.45
N ASN A 115 -10.69 -11.18 5.36
CA ASN A 115 -12.13 -10.98 5.24
C ASN A 115 -12.44 -10.06 4.05
N PRO A 116 -13.21 -10.51 3.04
CA PRO A 116 -13.51 -9.73 1.83
C PRO A 116 -14.23 -8.40 2.11
N MET A 117 -15.17 -8.37 3.06
CA MET A 117 -15.89 -7.15 3.42
C MET A 117 -14.96 -6.11 4.05
N LEU A 118 -13.99 -6.56 4.85
CA LEU A 118 -12.97 -5.66 5.39
C LEU A 118 -12.03 -5.14 4.31
N VAL A 119 -11.65 -5.98 3.35
CA VAL A 119 -10.85 -5.54 2.20
C VAL A 119 -11.59 -4.47 1.40
N GLU A 120 -12.88 -4.68 1.10
CA GLU A 120 -13.70 -3.67 0.41
C GLU A 120 -13.80 -2.36 1.22
N SER A 121 -14.05 -2.46 2.52
CA SER A 121 -14.19 -1.29 3.40
C SER A 121 -12.89 -0.48 3.48
N LEU A 122 -11.75 -1.15 3.64
CA LEU A 122 -10.43 -0.52 3.69
C LEU A 122 -10.04 0.07 2.33
N GLN A 123 -10.39 -0.60 1.23
CA GLN A 123 -10.15 -0.11 -0.13
C GLN A 123 -10.89 1.21 -0.37
N SER A 124 -12.19 1.24 -0.08
CA SER A 124 -13.01 2.46 -0.25
C SER A 124 -12.45 3.62 0.56
N MET A 125 -12.14 3.37 1.84
CA MET A 125 -11.56 4.39 2.73
C MET A 125 -10.22 4.94 2.21
N LEU A 126 -9.31 4.06 1.80
CA LEU A 126 -8.00 4.50 1.33
C LEU A 126 -8.10 5.30 0.03
N ILE A 127 -8.99 4.91 -0.88
CA ILE A 127 -9.21 5.64 -2.14
C ILE A 127 -9.82 7.03 -1.90
N GLU A 128 -10.67 7.15 -0.88
CA GLU A 128 -11.28 8.42 -0.50
C GLU A 128 -10.25 9.38 0.14
N ILE A 129 -9.48 8.88 1.11
CA ILE A 129 -8.63 9.71 1.99
C ILE A 129 -7.23 9.95 1.40
N ASN A 130 -6.64 8.97 0.71
CA ASN A 130 -5.25 9.05 0.27
C ASN A 130 -5.13 9.86 -1.03
N CYS A 131 -4.70 11.12 -0.91
CA CYS A 131 -4.49 12.03 -2.04
C CYS A 131 -3.51 11.49 -3.09
N TYR A 132 -2.48 10.72 -2.70
CA TYR A 132 -1.52 10.19 -3.66
C TYR A 132 -2.18 9.19 -4.63
N ILE A 133 -3.14 8.38 -4.18
CA ILE A 133 -3.87 7.47 -5.06
C ILE A 133 -4.57 8.27 -6.17
N ARG A 134 -5.18 9.40 -5.80
CA ARG A 134 -5.85 10.30 -6.73
C ARG A 134 -4.86 10.93 -7.70
N ASP A 135 -3.77 11.49 -7.19
CA ASP A 135 -2.74 12.16 -7.99
C ASP A 135 -2.10 11.19 -9.00
N PHE A 136 -1.77 9.96 -8.58
CA PHE A 136 -1.23 8.95 -9.48
C PHE A 136 -2.24 8.48 -10.53
N LYS A 137 -3.53 8.29 -10.17
CA LYS A 137 -4.59 7.97 -11.14
C LYS A 137 -4.71 9.05 -12.19
N THR A 138 -4.74 10.31 -11.77
CA THR A 138 -4.81 11.46 -12.67
C THR A 138 -3.58 11.49 -13.59
N ALA A 139 -2.38 11.30 -13.05
CA ALA A 139 -1.17 11.24 -13.84
C ALA A 139 -1.24 10.14 -14.92
N LEU A 140 -1.66 8.92 -14.56
CA LEU A 140 -1.81 7.81 -15.51
C LEU A 140 -2.82 8.09 -16.64
N GLN A 141 -3.89 8.84 -16.36
CA GLN A 141 -4.85 9.25 -17.39
C GLN A 141 -4.23 10.23 -18.42
N TYR A 142 -3.31 11.09 -17.98
CA TYR A 142 -2.59 12.00 -18.89
C TYR A 142 -1.54 11.30 -19.75
N PHE A 143 -1.00 10.16 -19.29
CA PHE A 143 0.12 9.47 -19.94
C PHE A 143 -0.28 8.34 -20.92
N SER A 144 -1.58 8.16 -21.23
CA SER A 144 -2.07 7.12 -22.15
C SER A 144 -3.01 7.72 -23.22
N PRO A 145 -2.97 7.40 -24.54
CA PRO A 145 -2.13 6.47 -25.32
C PRO A 145 -1.70 7.03 -26.71
N ASN A 146 -1.02 8.18 -26.82
CA ASN A 146 -0.63 8.75 -28.14
C ASN A 146 0.81 9.28 -28.24
N SER A 147 1.62 9.17 -27.20
CA SER A 147 3.01 9.61 -27.24
C SER A 147 3.95 8.41 -27.37
N ASN A 148 4.83 8.45 -28.38
CA ASN A 148 5.91 7.48 -28.59
C ASN A 148 7.03 7.56 -27.51
N GLU A 149 6.75 8.16 -26.36
CA GLU A 149 7.67 8.33 -25.24
C GLU A 149 7.09 7.61 -24.02
N ASN A 150 7.54 6.37 -23.78
CA ASN A 150 7.07 5.53 -22.69
C ASN A 150 7.86 5.71 -21.38
N ASP A 151 8.65 6.78 -21.23
CA ASP A 151 9.50 6.99 -20.06
C ASP A 151 9.17 8.30 -19.33
N TYR A 152 8.08 8.27 -18.55
CA TYR A 152 7.67 9.38 -17.70
C TYR A 152 8.10 9.13 -16.25
N LYS A 153 8.71 10.15 -15.64
CA LYS A 153 9.11 10.12 -14.23
C LYS A 153 8.21 11.03 -13.40
N ILE A 154 7.46 10.45 -12.46
CA ILE A 154 6.75 11.22 -11.44
C ILE A 154 7.68 11.48 -10.26
N VAL A 155 7.81 12.76 -9.87
CA VAL A 155 8.63 13.20 -8.75
C VAL A 155 7.72 13.85 -7.70
N ILE A 156 7.73 13.31 -6.48
CA ILE A 156 7.07 13.92 -5.32
C ILE A 156 8.13 14.72 -4.58
N ASN A 157 7.98 16.04 -4.56
CA ASN A 157 8.83 16.93 -3.77
C ASN A 157 8.26 17.06 -2.36
N ALA A 158 9.13 17.03 -1.35
CA ALA A 158 8.73 17.16 0.05
C ALA A 158 8.34 18.60 0.44
N ASP A 159 8.68 19.58 -0.40
CA ASP A 159 8.50 21.00 -0.13
C ASP A 159 7.15 21.49 -0.70
N ARG A 160 6.11 21.45 0.14
CA ARG A 160 4.87 22.21 -0.04
C ARG A 160 4.31 22.67 1.30
#